data_AF-A0A4P5XH23-F1
#
_entry.id   AF-A0A4P5XH23-F1
#
_cell.length_a   1.000
_cell.length_b   1.000
_cell.length_c   1.000
_cell.angle_alpha   90.00
_cell.angle_beta   90.00
_cell.angle_gamma   90.00
#
_symmetry.space_group_name_H-M   'P 1'
#
loop_
_entity.id
_entity.type
_entity.pdbx_description
1 polymer ?
#
loop_
_entity_poly.entity_id
_entity_poly.type
_entity_poly.pdbx_seq_one_letter_code
_entity_poly.pdbx_strand_id
1 'polypeptide(L)'
;MEDGLARVRGVGSFSVDDACHFVWTFGTLSAMKSNATTVKDYLASLPEDRRVGIEAVRKVILANLDKDYEEGMVYGMIGYSVPHRVWPSGYHCDPSKPLMMCALASQKNNLTVYLMSVYSEKAEREWFHQAWKATGKKLDMGGCCVRFKRVEDAALDVIGEAVARTPAKGYVENYVKILASTGRGPDGKKLKEGAKGKAVGKKGTKKVGKKKVVKKSGKKLSKKKGAR
;
A
#
# COMPACT_ATOMS: atom_id res chain seq x y z
N MET A 1 30.07 29.98 -1.21
CA MET A 1 30.54 28.59 -1.35
C MET A 1 30.49 28.01 0.05
N GLU A 2 29.36 27.36 0.36
CA GLU A 2 29.30 25.89 0.61
C GLU A 2 29.65 25.64 2.09
N ASP A 3 28.87 25.01 2.96
CA ASP A 3 27.85 23.97 2.81
C ASP A 3 26.86 24.03 3.99
N GLY A 4 25.56 24.09 3.68
CA GLY A 4 24.48 23.96 4.65
C GLY A 4 23.79 22.62 4.49
N LEU A 5 24.47 21.53 4.87
CA LEU A 5 23.93 20.18 4.86
C LEU A 5 22.76 20.07 5.85
N ALA A 6 21.55 20.28 5.34
CA ALA A 6 20.31 20.07 6.08
C ALA A 6 20.23 18.59 6.48
N ARG A 7 20.36 18.38 7.79
CA ARG A 7 20.22 17.11 8.50
C ARG A 7 18.84 16.51 8.17
N VAL A 8 18.82 15.54 7.26
CA VAL A 8 17.65 14.69 7.01
C VAL A 8 17.38 13.95 8.32
N ARG A 9 16.31 14.34 9.03
CA ARG A 9 15.79 13.55 10.16
C ARG A 9 15.40 12.19 9.60
N GLY A 10 16.06 11.15 10.12
CA GLY A 10 15.86 9.77 9.73
C GLY A 10 14.38 9.40 9.77
N VAL A 11 13.91 8.84 8.66
CA VAL A 11 12.62 8.17 8.55
C VAL A 11 12.77 6.90 9.39
N GLY A 12 12.39 6.97 10.67
CA GLY A 12 12.39 5.83 11.57
C GLY A 12 11.53 4.71 10.99
N SER A 13 11.88 3.46 11.30
CA SER A 13 11.11 2.28 10.90
C SER A 13 9.64 2.45 11.30
N PHE A 14 8.79 2.80 10.35
CA PHE A 14 7.36 3.02 10.58
C PHE A 14 6.67 1.68 10.80
N SER A 15 6.24 1.43 12.03
CA SER A 15 5.48 0.22 12.39
C SER A 15 4.03 0.33 11.92
N VAL A 16 3.37 -0.80 11.64
CA VAL A 16 1.92 -0.83 11.38
C VAL A 16 1.11 -0.30 12.57
N ASP A 17 1.68 -0.39 13.78
CA ASP A 17 1.11 0.15 15.01
C ASP A 17 1.13 1.70 15.04
N ASP A 18 2.08 2.37 14.38
CA ASP A 18 2.08 3.83 14.19
C ASP A 18 0.96 4.29 13.23
N ALA A 19 0.67 3.48 12.20
CA ALA A 19 -0.48 3.73 11.32
C ALA A 19 -1.81 3.55 12.09
N CYS A 20 -1.86 2.59 13.02
CA CYS A 20 -3.00 2.38 13.91
C CYS A 20 -3.19 3.53 14.91
N HIS A 21 -2.12 4.00 15.53
CA HIS A 21 -2.13 5.20 16.36
C HIS A 21 -2.51 6.44 15.55
N PHE A 22 -2.04 6.60 14.31
CA PHE A 22 -2.44 7.69 13.43
C PHE A 22 -3.96 7.69 13.16
N VAL A 23 -4.55 6.53 12.88
CA VAL A 23 -6.00 6.37 12.69
C VAL A 23 -6.79 6.60 13.99
N TRP A 24 -6.24 6.23 15.15
CA TRP A 24 -6.89 6.41 16.45
C TRP A 24 -6.77 7.84 16.99
N THR A 25 -5.60 8.48 16.91
CA THR A 25 -5.36 9.86 17.36
C THR A 25 -6.10 10.90 16.50
N PHE A 26 -6.34 10.62 15.21
CA PHE A 26 -7.24 11.46 14.39
C PHE A 26 -8.72 11.36 14.81
N GLY A 27 -9.10 10.36 15.61
CA GLY A 27 -10.45 10.22 16.16
C GLY A 27 -10.84 11.28 17.19
N THR A 28 -9.86 11.98 17.80
CA THR A 28 -10.08 12.81 18.99
C THR A 28 -9.69 14.29 18.83
N LEU A 29 -9.21 14.72 17.66
CA LEU A 29 -8.95 16.15 17.37
C LEU A 29 -10.21 16.82 16.77
N SER A 30 -11.12 17.18 17.67
CA SER A 30 -12.47 17.74 17.48
C SER A 30 -12.58 19.13 16.83
N ALA A 31 -11.82 19.47 15.78
CA ALA A 31 -11.96 20.81 15.18
C ALA A 31 -12.71 20.87 13.84
N MET A 32 -12.69 19.85 12.96
CA MET A 32 -13.41 19.90 11.67
C MET A 32 -13.77 18.52 11.12
N LYS A 33 -14.44 17.71 11.93
CA LYS A 33 -15.06 16.48 11.42
C LYS A 33 -16.43 16.84 10.84
N SER A 34 -16.66 16.52 9.56
CA SER A 34 -18.01 16.67 8.99
C SER A 34 -18.92 15.59 9.56
N ASN A 35 -20.16 15.96 9.86
CA ASN A 35 -21.23 15.03 10.24
C ASN A 35 -21.97 14.48 9.02
N ALA A 36 -21.52 14.80 7.81
CA ALA A 36 -22.10 14.28 6.58
C ALA A 36 -21.99 12.75 6.52
N THR A 37 -23.12 12.10 6.25
CA THR A 37 -23.21 10.64 6.10
C THR A 37 -22.99 10.21 4.66
N THR A 38 -23.17 11.13 3.70
CA THR A 38 -22.94 10.88 2.27
C THR A 38 -21.91 11.84 1.68
N VAL A 39 -21.27 11.42 0.60
CA VAL A 39 -20.32 12.26 -0.17
C VAL A 39 -21.01 13.51 -0.72
N LYS A 40 -22.26 13.37 -1.16
CA LYS A 40 -23.06 14.49 -1.67
C LYS A 40 -23.30 15.55 -0.58
N ASP A 41 -23.70 15.11 0.61
CA ASP A 41 -23.91 16.03 1.74
C ASP A 41 -22.59 16.66 2.19
N TYR A 42 -21.50 15.90 2.13
CA TYR A 42 -20.16 16.42 2.42
C TYR A 42 -19.81 17.55 1.46
N LEU A 43 -19.92 17.34 0.15
CA LEU A 43 -19.65 18.38 -0.85
C LEU A 43 -20.58 19.58 -0.68
N ALA A 44 -21.87 19.35 -0.45
CA ALA A 44 -22.85 20.42 -0.22
C ALA A 44 -22.54 21.25 1.03
N SER A 45 -21.95 20.66 2.07
CA SER A 45 -21.54 21.37 3.29
C SER A 45 -20.32 22.26 3.12
N LEU A 46 -19.54 22.10 2.04
CA LEU A 46 -18.32 22.87 1.81
C LEU A 46 -18.62 24.24 1.19
N PRO A 47 -17.84 25.28 1.56
CA PRO A 47 -17.74 26.52 0.80
C PRO A 47 -17.37 26.25 -0.67
N GLU A 48 -17.86 27.09 -1.58
CA GLU A 48 -17.77 26.87 -3.03
C GLU A 48 -16.31 26.72 -3.52
N ASP A 49 -15.42 27.59 -3.05
CA ASP A 49 -13.99 27.56 -3.36
C ASP A 49 -13.34 26.22 -2.99
N ARG A 50 -13.72 25.67 -1.84
CA ARG A 50 -13.21 24.40 -1.33
C ARG A 50 -13.84 23.23 -2.04
N ARG A 51 -15.13 23.32 -2.36
CA ARG A 51 -15.87 22.29 -3.11
C ARG A 51 -15.23 22.06 -4.47
N VAL A 52 -14.94 23.12 -5.22
CA VAL A 52 -14.30 23.03 -6.54
C VAL A 52 -12.97 22.27 -6.46
N GLY A 53 -12.13 22.59 -5.47
CA GLY A 53 -10.86 21.88 -5.27
C GLY A 53 -11.03 20.40 -4.91
N ILE A 54 -11.96 20.08 -4.01
CA ILE A 54 -12.28 18.69 -3.63
C ILE A 54 -12.85 17.92 -4.82
N GLU A 55 -13.76 18.50 -5.60
CA GLU A 55 -14.37 17.85 -6.76
C GLU A 55 -13.37 17.57 -7.87
N ALA A 56 -12.45 18.50 -8.13
CA ALA A 56 -11.38 18.30 -9.11
C ALA A 56 -10.49 17.10 -8.74
N VAL A 57 -10.08 17.02 -7.48
CA VAL A 57 -9.27 15.90 -6.98
C VAL A 57 -10.07 14.59 -6.98
N ARG A 58 -11.33 14.62 -6.52
CA ARG A 58 -12.25 13.48 -6.54
C ARG A 58 -12.41 12.91 -7.94
N LYS A 59 -12.60 13.77 -8.94
CA LYS A 59 -12.73 13.36 -10.35
C LYS A 59 -11.50 12.59 -10.83
N VAL A 60 -10.31 13.08 -10.49
CA VAL A 60 -9.04 12.43 -10.85
C VAL A 60 -8.89 11.09 -10.14
N ILE A 61 -9.23 11.00 -8.86
CA ILE A 61 -9.17 9.74 -8.12
C ILE A 61 -10.13 8.73 -8.75
N LEU A 62 -11.40 9.09 -8.95
CA LEU A 62 -12.41 8.19 -9.53
C LEU A 62 -12.05 7.72 -10.95
N ALA A 63 -11.43 8.57 -11.77
CA ALA A 63 -11.00 8.20 -13.11
C ALA A 63 -9.88 7.13 -13.12
N ASN A 64 -9.11 7.03 -12.03
CA ASN A 64 -7.99 6.11 -11.89
C ASN A 64 -8.26 4.98 -10.88
N LEU A 65 -9.43 4.96 -10.27
CA LEU A 65 -9.76 4.05 -9.17
C LEU A 65 -10.11 2.66 -9.72
N ASP A 66 -9.50 1.63 -9.14
CA ASP A 66 -9.86 0.23 -9.41
C ASP A 66 -11.33 -0.03 -9.00
N LYS A 67 -12.05 -0.81 -9.80
CA LYS A 67 -13.45 -1.20 -9.59
C LYS A 67 -13.70 -1.92 -8.25
N ASP A 68 -12.65 -2.49 -7.66
CA ASP A 68 -12.73 -3.22 -6.41
C ASP A 68 -12.62 -2.30 -5.18
N TYR A 69 -12.44 -0.99 -5.37
CA TYR A 69 -12.61 0.01 -4.32
C TYR A 69 -14.05 0.55 -4.26
N GLU A 70 -14.42 1.07 -3.09
CA GLU A 70 -15.66 1.84 -2.90
C GLU A 70 -15.37 3.22 -2.36
N GLU A 71 -16.09 4.20 -2.89
CA GLU A 71 -16.16 5.55 -2.35
C GLU A 71 -17.23 5.61 -1.25
N GLY A 72 -16.88 6.19 -0.10
CA GLY A 72 -17.81 6.40 1.01
C GLY A 72 -17.33 7.45 1.99
N MET A 73 -18.11 7.70 3.04
CA MET A 73 -17.69 8.57 4.13
C MET A 73 -16.93 7.77 5.18
N VAL A 74 -15.66 8.13 5.42
CA VAL A 74 -14.76 7.45 6.35
C VAL A 74 -14.13 8.51 7.25
N TYR A 75 -14.30 8.38 8.57
CA TYR A 75 -13.81 9.37 9.56
C TYR A 75 -14.24 10.83 9.32
N GLY A 76 -15.39 11.07 8.66
CA GLY A 76 -15.90 12.42 8.37
C GLY A 76 -15.24 13.10 7.16
N MET A 77 -14.60 12.31 6.29
CA MET A 77 -14.02 12.71 5.01
C MET A 77 -14.40 11.70 3.92
N ILE A 78 -14.20 12.06 2.65
CA ILE A 78 -14.42 11.13 1.54
C ILE A 78 -13.29 10.11 1.56
N GLY A 79 -13.60 8.83 1.63
CA GLY A 79 -12.65 7.74 1.68
C GLY A 79 -12.86 6.76 0.53
N TYR A 80 -11.75 6.21 0.03
CA TYR A 80 -11.72 5.14 -0.96
C TYR A 80 -11.10 3.93 -0.31
N SER A 81 -11.88 2.86 -0.18
CA SER A 81 -11.52 1.71 0.66
C SER A 81 -11.82 0.39 -0.02
N VAL A 82 -11.04 -0.63 0.33
CA VAL A 82 -11.32 -2.01 -0.07
C VAL A 82 -12.43 -2.54 0.83
N PRO A 83 -13.60 -2.86 0.26
CA PRO A 83 -14.77 -3.27 1.01
C PRO A 83 -14.72 -4.74 1.41
N HIS A 84 -15.51 -5.13 2.41
CA HIS A 84 -15.51 -6.49 2.96
C HIS A 84 -15.89 -7.57 1.94
N ARG A 85 -16.63 -7.24 0.87
CA ARG A 85 -16.91 -8.21 -0.22
C ARG A 85 -15.62 -8.66 -0.91
N VAL A 86 -14.63 -7.76 -1.03
CA VAL A 86 -13.36 -8.01 -1.71
C VAL A 86 -12.36 -8.60 -0.71
N TRP A 87 -12.32 -8.04 0.49
CA TRP A 87 -11.43 -8.51 1.55
C TRP A 87 -12.13 -8.56 2.91
N PRO A 88 -12.61 -9.75 3.33
CA PRO A 88 -13.44 -9.89 4.54
C PRO A 88 -12.76 -9.50 5.84
N SER A 89 -11.43 -9.62 5.92
CA SER A 89 -10.67 -9.37 7.16
C SER A 89 -10.69 -7.91 7.61
N GLY A 90 -10.87 -6.96 6.69
CA GLY A 90 -10.98 -5.54 7.04
C GLY A 90 -9.75 -4.95 7.72
N TYR A 91 -9.89 -3.74 8.24
CA TYR A 91 -8.80 -3.06 8.91
C TYR A 91 -8.34 -3.80 10.18
N HIS A 92 -7.03 -3.90 10.41
CA HIS A 92 -6.49 -4.82 11.41
C HIS A 92 -6.74 -4.37 12.86
N CYS A 93 -6.91 -3.07 13.07
CA CYS A 93 -7.27 -2.54 14.39
C CYS A 93 -8.78 -2.58 14.64
N ASP A 94 -9.57 -2.57 13.57
CA ASP A 94 -11.03 -2.59 13.63
C ASP A 94 -11.56 -3.35 12.40
N PRO A 95 -11.73 -4.67 12.51
CA PRO A 95 -12.16 -5.52 11.39
C PRO A 95 -13.55 -5.21 10.85
N SER A 96 -14.34 -4.37 11.54
CA SER A 96 -15.63 -3.89 11.05
C SER A 96 -15.50 -2.82 9.98
N LYS A 97 -14.30 -2.24 9.84
CA LYS A 97 -14.02 -1.17 8.88
C LYS A 97 -13.33 -1.70 7.64
N PRO A 98 -13.67 -1.15 6.45
CA PRO A 98 -12.98 -1.48 5.22
C PRO A 98 -11.54 -0.92 5.24
N LEU A 99 -10.68 -1.47 4.38
CA LEU A 99 -9.28 -1.07 4.31
C LEU A 99 -9.13 0.19 3.45
N MET A 100 -9.01 1.35 4.10
CA MET A 100 -8.86 2.65 3.42
C MET A 100 -7.51 2.77 2.71
N MET A 101 -7.53 3.03 1.41
CA MET A 101 -6.34 3.29 0.59
C MET A 101 -6.08 4.79 0.42
N CYS A 102 -7.14 5.55 0.15
CA CYS A 102 -7.06 6.99 -0.04
C CYS A 102 -8.19 7.69 0.71
N ALA A 103 -7.97 8.92 1.14
CA ALA A 103 -9.04 9.79 1.61
C ALA A 103 -8.81 11.24 1.19
N LEU A 104 -9.89 12.01 1.12
CA LEU A 104 -9.91 13.39 0.67
C LEU A 104 -10.67 14.22 1.69
N ALA A 105 -9.97 15.17 2.30
CA ALA A 105 -10.51 16.00 3.36
C ALA A 105 -10.27 17.49 3.13
N SER A 106 -11.24 18.25 3.60
CA SER A 106 -11.21 19.70 3.66
C SER A 106 -10.85 20.11 5.09
N GLN A 107 -9.56 20.38 5.37
CA GLN A 107 -9.06 20.79 6.71
C GLN A 107 -9.01 22.31 6.87
N LYS A 108 -8.93 22.84 8.10
CA LYS A 108 -9.14 24.29 8.38
C LYS A 108 -8.44 25.22 7.41
N ASN A 109 -7.17 24.95 7.11
CA ASN A 109 -6.36 25.82 6.27
C ASN A 109 -5.98 25.22 4.90
N ASN A 110 -6.23 23.93 4.68
CA ASN A 110 -5.76 23.21 3.50
C ASN A 110 -6.78 22.17 3.02
N LEU A 111 -6.72 21.83 1.74
CA LEU A 111 -7.25 20.59 1.19
C LEU A 111 -6.17 19.52 1.34
N THR A 112 -6.57 18.31 1.72
CA THR A 112 -5.64 17.22 2.02
C THR A 112 -6.07 15.95 1.28
N VAL A 113 -5.14 15.37 0.51
CA VAL A 113 -5.26 13.98 0.04
C VAL A 113 -4.42 13.10 0.96
N TYR A 114 -5.03 12.07 1.52
CA TYR A 114 -4.35 11.02 2.25
C TYR A 114 -4.10 9.85 1.31
N LEU A 115 -2.83 9.50 1.10
CA LEU A 115 -2.43 8.37 0.25
C LEU A 115 -1.75 7.33 1.13
N MET A 116 -2.51 6.34 1.61
CA MET A 116 -1.99 5.28 2.47
C MET A 116 -1.08 4.33 1.71
N SER A 117 -1.32 4.13 0.41
CA SER A 117 -0.46 3.34 -0.48
C SER A 117 0.97 3.88 -0.48
N VAL A 118 1.11 5.17 -0.79
CA VAL A 118 2.39 5.92 -0.80
C VAL A 118 3.07 5.93 0.57
N TYR A 119 2.30 5.93 1.65
CA TYR A 119 2.87 5.87 3.00
C TYR A 119 3.43 4.49 3.35
N SER A 120 2.72 3.43 2.95
CA SER A 120 3.00 2.06 3.36
C SER A 120 4.14 1.38 2.59
N GLU A 121 4.47 1.87 1.40
CA GLU A 121 5.43 1.22 0.50
C GLU A 121 6.53 2.22 0.10
N LYS A 122 7.79 1.81 0.29
CA LYS A 122 8.94 2.70 0.15
C LYS A 122 9.21 3.07 -1.31
N ALA A 123 9.04 2.13 -2.24
CA ALA A 123 9.26 2.40 -3.66
C ALA A 123 8.20 3.37 -4.22
N GLU A 124 6.93 3.23 -3.85
CA GLU A 124 5.84 4.14 -4.20
C GLU A 124 6.07 5.51 -3.58
N ARG A 125 6.57 5.58 -2.34
CA ARG A 125 6.98 6.86 -1.74
C ARG A 125 8.08 7.53 -2.54
N GLU A 126 9.15 6.80 -2.86
CA GLU A 126 10.28 7.33 -3.63
C GLU A 126 9.85 7.80 -5.02
N TRP A 127 9.07 6.98 -5.73
CA TRP A 127 8.48 7.35 -7.01
C TRP A 127 7.62 8.61 -6.89
N PHE A 128 6.73 8.69 -5.90
CA PHE A 128 5.86 9.84 -5.71
C PHE A 128 6.64 11.13 -5.48
N HIS A 129 7.69 11.09 -4.67
CA HIS A 129 8.58 12.23 -4.44
C HIS A 129 9.31 12.66 -5.72
N GLN A 130 9.79 11.71 -6.54
CA GLN A 130 10.46 12.01 -7.81
C GLN A 130 9.50 12.59 -8.85
N ALA A 131 8.33 11.96 -9.02
CA ALA A 131 7.28 12.41 -9.92
C ALA A 131 6.80 13.81 -9.54
N TRP A 132 6.55 14.07 -8.25
CA TRP A 132 6.15 15.40 -7.80
C TRP A 132 7.24 16.45 -8.06
N LYS A 133 8.52 16.11 -7.79
CA LYS A 133 9.64 17.02 -8.07
C LYS A 133 9.73 17.38 -9.56
N ALA A 134 9.46 16.43 -10.46
CA ALA A 134 9.47 16.68 -11.91
C ALA A 134 8.41 17.68 -12.37
N THR A 135 7.31 17.86 -11.61
CA THR A 135 6.29 18.87 -11.92
C THR A 135 6.73 20.31 -11.64
N GLY A 136 7.84 20.51 -10.90
CA GLY A 136 8.27 21.82 -10.41
C GLY A 136 7.42 22.38 -9.27
N LYS A 137 6.34 21.70 -8.86
CA LYS A 137 5.49 22.13 -7.73
C LYS A 137 6.13 21.80 -6.39
N LYS A 138 5.87 22.62 -5.39
CA LYS A 138 6.30 22.36 -4.01
C LYS A 138 5.46 21.23 -3.41
N LEU A 139 6.11 20.17 -2.95
CA LEU A 139 5.45 19.11 -2.19
C LEU A 139 5.36 19.51 -0.71
N ASP A 140 4.14 19.70 -0.20
CA ASP A 140 3.87 19.76 1.24
C ASP A 140 3.21 18.45 1.69
N MET A 141 4.02 17.54 2.25
CA MET A 141 3.56 16.21 2.64
C MET A 141 3.97 15.86 4.08
N GLY A 142 3.05 15.21 4.81
CA GLY A 142 3.30 14.56 6.10
C GLY A 142 3.70 13.08 5.96
N GLY A 143 3.22 12.23 6.87
CA GLY A 143 3.37 10.78 6.72
C GLY A 143 2.67 10.28 5.45
N CYS A 144 1.34 10.39 5.43
CA CYS A 144 0.48 10.01 4.31
C CYS A 144 -0.28 11.20 3.68
N CYS A 145 -0.19 12.39 4.28
CA CYS A 145 -1.04 13.53 3.94
C CYS A 145 -0.34 14.48 2.98
N VAL A 146 -0.86 14.67 1.78
CA VAL A 146 -0.44 15.71 0.83
C VAL A 146 -1.38 16.90 1.02
N ARG A 147 -0.83 18.08 1.35
CA ARG A 147 -1.56 19.30 1.66
C ARG A 147 -1.40 20.32 0.55
N PHE A 148 -2.47 20.99 0.19
CA PHE A 148 -2.49 22.07 -0.79
C PHE A 148 -3.59 23.07 -0.43
N LYS A 149 -3.39 24.34 -0.80
CA LYS A 149 -4.41 25.38 -0.56
C LYS A 149 -5.32 25.52 -1.76
N ARG A 150 -4.75 25.45 -2.96
CA ARG A 150 -5.45 25.55 -4.22
C ARG A 150 -5.23 24.29 -5.04
N VAL A 151 -6.21 23.94 -5.88
CA VAL A 151 -6.08 22.76 -6.75
C VAL A 151 -4.93 22.93 -7.75
N GLU A 152 -4.60 24.15 -8.15
CA GLU A 152 -3.45 24.43 -9.02
C GLU A 152 -2.11 24.11 -8.36
N ASP A 153 -2.03 24.07 -7.03
CA ASP A 153 -0.82 23.68 -6.30
C ASP A 153 -0.66 22.14 -6.25
N ALA A 154 -1.74 21.39 -6.51
CA ALA A 154 -1.71 19.94 -6.54
C ALA A 154 -1.21 19.44 -7.90
N ALA A 155 -0.27 18.50 -7.89
CA ALA A 155 0.07 17.71 -9.06
C ALA A 155 -1.00 16.62 -9.26
N LEU A 156 -2.14 17.00 -9.85
CA LEU A 156 -3.28 16.12 -10.03
C LEU A 156 -2.94 14.86 -10.85
N ASP A 157 -2.11 15.03 -11.87
CA ASP A 157 -1.52 13.95 -12.67
C ASP A 157 -0.76 12.93 -11.79
N VAL A 158 0.12 13.42 -10.91
CA VAL A 158 0.89 12.56 -9.99
C VAL A 158 -0.02 11.87 -8.98
N ILE A 159 -1.05 12.57 -8.48
CA ILE A 159 -2.05 11.97 -7.56
C ILE A 159 -2.84 10.87 -8.27
N GLY A 160 -3.32 11.12 -9.50
CA GLY A 160 -4.05 10.14 -10.29
C GLY A 160 -3.23 8.90 -10.57
N GLU A 161 -1.96 9.08 -10.98
CA GLU A 161 -1.03 7.99 -11.21
C GLU A 161 -0.74 7.20 -9.92
N ALA A 162 -0.58 7.87 -8.77
CA ALA A 162 -0.40 7.20 -7.49
C ALA A 162 -1.59 6.26 -7.14
N VAL A 163 -2.81 6.67 -7.48
CA VAL A 163 -4.02 5.85 -7.33
C VAL A 163 -4.00 4.68 -8.33
N ALA A 164 -3.72 4.94 -9.61
CA ALA A 164 -3.68 3.93 -10.66
C ALA A 164 -2.66 2.83 -10.40
N ARG A 165 -1.50 3.19 -9.84
CA ARG A 165 -0.42 2.27 -9.48
C ARG A 165 -0.75 1.35 -8.30
N THR A 166 -1.85 1.61 -7.59
CA THR A 166 -2.25 0.86 -6.39
C THR A 166 -3.57 0.11 -6.60
N PRO A 167 -3.60 -0.97 -7.43
CA PRO A 167 -4.80 -1.78 -7.59
C PRO A 167 -5.20 -2.45 -6.27
N ALA A 168 -6.51 -2.65 -6.04
CA ALA A 168 -7.05 -3.09 -4.75
C ALA A 168 -6.40 -4.40 -4.26
N LYS A 169 -6.22 -5.36 -5.16
CA LYS A 169 -5.54 -6.62 -4.86
C LYS A 169 -4.09 -6.41 -4.42
N GLY A 170 -3.34 -5.59 -5.15
CA GLY A 170 -1.94 -5.28 -4.82
C GLY A 170 -1.81 -4.57 -3.47
N TYR A 171 -2.76 -3.68 -3.17
CA TYR A 171 -2.82 -3.00 -1.89
C TYR A 171 -3.05 -3.96 -0.72
N VAL A 172 -4.02 -4.87 -0.84
CA VAL A 172 -4.29 -5.91 0.18
C VAL A 172 -3.09 -6.83 0.36
N GLU A 173 -2.44 -7.26 -0.73
CA GLU A 173 -1.23 -8.07 -0.66
C GLU A 173 -0.09 -7.37 0.08
N ASN A 174 0.13 -6.08 -0.20
CA ASN A 174 1.13 -5.28 0.50
C ASN A 174 0.79 -5.16 1.99
N TYR A 175 -0.47 -4.86 2.29
CA TYR A 175 -0.94 -4.74 3.65
C TYR A 175 -0.77 -6.03 4.47
N VAL A 176 -1.10 -7.19 3.89
CA VAL A 176 -0.87 -8.50 4.54
C VAL A 176 0.62 -8.77 4.78
N LYS A 177 1.52 -8.37 3.86
CA LYS A 177 2.97 -8.47 4.09
C LYS A 177 3.43 -7.61 5.26
N ILE A 178 2.91 -6.39 5.38
CA ILE A 178 3.20 -5.50 6.50
C ILE A 178 2.70 -6.13 7.81
N LEU A 179 1.48 -6.68 7.84
CA LEU A 179 0.98 -7.41 9.00
C LEU A 179 1.90 -8.58 9.38
N ALA A 180 2.31 -9.40 8.40
CA ALA A 180 3.23 -10.51 8.63
C ALA A 180 4.57 -10.06 9.21
N SER A 181 5.10 -8.90 8.77
CA SER A 181 6.33 -8.31 9.32
C SER A 181 6.21 -7.91 10.79
N THR A 182 4.99 -7.63 11.26
CA THR A 182 4.67 -7.33 12.67
C THR A 182 4.24 -8.57 13.46
N GLY A 183 4.37 -9.76 12.89
CA GLY A 183 4.00 -11.02 13.53
C GLY A 183 2.49 -11.27 13.57
N ARG A 184 1.71 -10.64 12.67
CA ARG A 184 0.25 -10.80 12.57
C ARG A 184 -0.13 -11.59 11.33
N GLY A 185 -1.23 -12.34 11.42
CA GLY A 185 -1.86 -12.98 10.27
C GLY A 185 -2.60 -11.97 9.37
N PRO A 186 -3.12 -12.41 8.21
CA PRO A 186 -3.97 -11.58 7.36
C PRO A 186 -5.23 -11.07 8.06
N ASP A 187 -5.68 -11.75 9.12
CA ASP A 187 -6.79 -11.38 9.98
C ASP A 187 -6.41 -10.35 11.07
N GLY A 188 -5.18 -9.85 11.05
CA GLY A 188 -4.68 -8.87 12.03
C GLY A 188 -4.36 -9.48 13.40
N LYS A 189 -4.63 -10.77 13.63
CA LYS A 189 -4.36 -11.45 14.90
C LYS A 189 -2.88 -11.77 15.03
N LYS A 190 -2.33 -11.61 16.24
CA LYS A 190 -0.95 -12.02 16.55
C LYS A 190 -0.81 -13.52 16.33
N LEU A 191 0.19 -13.92 15.56
CA LEU A 191 0.55 -15.32 15.41
C LEU A 191 1.12 -15.81 16.74
N LYS A 192 0.65 -16.95 17.24
CA LYS A 192 1.23 -17.57 18.44
C LYS A 192 2.72 -17.84 18.19
N GLU A 193 3.58 -17.45 19.14
CA GLU A 193 4.99 -17.81 19.10
C GLU A 193 5.10 -19.34 19.08
N GLY A 194 5.64 -19.87 17.98
CA GLY A 194 5.70 -21.32 17.72
C GLY A 194 5.65 -21.71 16.24
N ALA A 195 5.26 -20.81 15.33
CA ALA A 195 5.26 -21.07 13.88
C ALA A 195 6.38 -20.33 13.12
N LYS A 196 7.58 -20.18 13.71
CA LYS A 196 8.77 -19.84 12.93
C LYS A 196 9.32 -21.10 12.28
N GLY A 197 8.87 -21.38 11.07
CA GLY A 197 9.48 -22.42 10.24
C GLY A 197 8.55 -23.12 9.27
N LYS A 198 8.16 -22.43 8.19
CA LYS A 198 8.17 -23.01 6.84
C LYS A 198 8.13 -21.87 5.83
N ALA A 199 9.32 -21.43 5.45
CA ALA A 199 9.53 -20.69 4.23
C ALA A 199 8.89 -21.45 3.06
N VAL A 200 8.18 -20.70 2.22
CA VAL A 200 7.60 -21.15 0.96
C VAL A 200 8.74 -21.62 0.05
N GLY A 201 8.99 -22.93 0.03
CA GLY A 201 9.86 -23.59 -0.94
C GLY A 201 9.16 -23.71 -2.28
N LYS A 202 9.62 -22.91 -3.24
CA LYS A 202 9.25 -22.97 -4.66
C LYS A 202 9.49 -24.39 -5.21
N LYS A 203 8.50 -24.91 -5.95
CA LYS A 203 8.50 -26.20 -6.68
C LYS A 203 9.79 -26.47 -7.47
N GLY A 204 10.23 -27.73 -7.45
CA GLY A 204 10.75 -28.39 -8.66
C GLY A 204 12.05 -29.17 -8.52
N THR A 205 11.98 -30.48 -8.24
CA THR A 205 12.57 -31.50 -9.13
C THR A 205 12.14 -32.90 -8.67
N LYS A 206 11.32 -33.53 -9.51
CA LYS A 206 10.90 -34.93 -9.41
C LYS A 206 12.11 -35.80 -9.78
N LYS A 207 12.82 -36.37 -8.81
CA LYS A 207 13.82 -37.43 -9.08
C LYS A 207 13.22 -38.79 -8.79
N VAL A 208 12.97 -39.50 -9.89
CA VAL A 208 12.50 -40.87 -10.01
C VAL A 208 13.48 -41.84 -9.33
N GLY A 209 12.91 -42.89 -8.72
CA GLY A 209 13.54 -43.83 -7.82
C GLY A 209 14.78 -44.56 -8.34
N LYS A 210 15.71 -44.81 -7.42
CA LYS A 210 16.91 -45.61 -7.64
C LYS A 210 16.57 -47.08 -7.35
N LYS A 211 16.11 -47.80 -8.38
CA LYS A 211 16.02 -49.26 -8.36
C LYS A 211 17.44 -49.83 -8.50
N LYS A 212 17.85 -50.63 -7.50
CA LYS A 212 19.08 -51.44 -7.47
C LYS A 212 19.15 -52.30 -8.75
N VAL A 213 20.21 -52.16 -9.54
CA VAL A 213 20.60 -53.14 -10.56
C VAL A 213 22.03 -53.57 -10.30
N VAL A 214 22.17 -54.88 -10.21
CA VAL A 214 23.35 -55.69 -9.87
C VAL A 214 24.43 -55.55 -10.94
N LYS A 215 25.68 -55.48 -10.47
CA LYS A 215 26.92 -55.53 -11.24
C LYS A 215 26.97 -56.78 -12.12
N LYS A 216 27.22 -56.62 -13.42
CA LYS A 216 27.73 -57.69 -14.28
C LYS A 216 29.07 -57.27 -14.85
N SER A 217 30.11 -57.99 -14.41
CA SER A 217 31.52 -57.78 -14.72
C SER A 217 31.81 -58.08 -16.19
N GLY A 218 32.43 -57.13 -16.89
CA GLY A 218 33.04 -57.35 -18.21
C GLY A 218 34.47 -57.87 -18.05
N LYS A 219 34.69 -59.14 -18.39
CA LYS A 219 36.02 -59.73 -18.57
C LYS A 219 36.29 -59.77 -20.08
N LYS A 220 37.23 -58.95 -20.56
CA LYS A 220 37.75 -58.99 -21.93
C LYS A 220 39.26 -59.16 -21.85
N LEU A 221 39.76 -60.33 -22.23
CA LEU A 221 41.13 -60.52 -22.71
C LEU A 221 41.25 -61.88 -23.41
N SER A 222 41.52 -61.89 -24.71
CA SER A 222 42.81 -62.36 -25.24
C SER A 222 42.79 -62.47 -26.77
N LYS A 223 43.90 -62.00 -27.34
CA LYS A 223 44.37 -62.10 -28.72
C LYS A 223 44.89 -63.52 -28.97
N LYS A 224 44.64 -64.10 -30.15
CA LYS A 224 45.47 -65.14 -30.79
C LYS A 224 45.35 -64.94 -32.31
N LYS A 225 46.32 -64.25 -32.93
CA LYS A 225 47.43 -64.81 -33.73
C LYS A 225 46.97 -65.80 -34.82
N GLY A 226 46.88 -65.31 -36.06
CA GLY A 226 47.81 -65.63 -37.15
C GLY A 226 47.82 -67.03 -37.78
N ALA A 227 47.65 -66.99 -39.10
CA ALA A 227 48.41 -67.70 -40.14
C ALA A 227 47.92 -69.05 -40.69
N ARG A 228 47.83 -69.01 -42.02
CA ARG A 228 47.95 -70.06 -43.05
C ARG A 228 46.70 -70.83 -43.45
#